data_AF-A0A0H3K2Q0-F1
#
_entry.id   AF-A0A0H3K2Q0-F1
#
_cell.length_a   1.000
_cell.length_b   1.000
_cell.length_c   1.000
_cell.angle_alpha   90.00
_cell.angle_beta   90.00
_cell.angle_gamma   90.00
#
_symmetry.space_group_name_H-M   'P 1'
#
loop_
_entity.id
_entity.type
_entity.pdbx_description
1 polymer ?
#
loop_
_entity_poly.entity_id
_entity_poly.type
_entity_poly.pdbx_seq_one_letter_code
_entity_poly.pdbx_strand_id
1 'polypeptide(L)'
;MPELAPFEYGLAVLAMGIRLCLESLSVLCVVAGLLSTLRLSGLLRRQFWRNEPPFTRIRLTFGGWLSLALEFQLGADIVATTTSPSTRSLLQLGAVALIRTFLNFFLAREMEMEQRLEQQTQGAQAESTH
;
A
#
# COMPACT_ATOMS: atom_id res chain seq x y z
N MET A 1 -1.77 -14.80 44.58
CA MET A 1 -2.41 -15.53 43.46
C MET A 1 -1.46 -15.49 42.26
N PRO A 2 -0.59 -16.50 42.03
CA PRO A 2 0.43 -16.47 40.96
C PRO A 2 0.09 -17.29 39.69
N GLU A 3 -1.17 -17.71 39.49
CA GLU A 3 -1.55 -18.60 38.36
C GLU A 3 -1.88 -17.90 37.03
N LEU A 4 -1.78 -16.57 36.93
CA LEU A 4 -2.09 -15.82 35.69
C LEU A 4 -0.91 -15.73 34.70
N ALA A 5 0.33 -15.97 35.16
CA ALA A 5 1.53 -15.89 34.34
C ALA A 5 1.60 -16.82 33.09
N PRO A 6 1.16 -18.10 33.13
CA PRO A 6 1.26 -18.98 31.96
C PRO A 6 0.31 -18.57 30.82
N PHE A 7 -0.85 -18.00 31.16
CA PHE A 7 -1.82 -17.54 30.16
C PHE A 7 -1.35 -16.26 29.47
N GLU A 8 -0.81 -15.30 30.23
CA GLU A 8 -0.22 -14.07 29.69
C GLU A 8 0.98 -14.38 28.78
N TYR A 9 1.82 -15.35 29.18
CA TYR A 9 2.94 -15.81 28.36
C TYR A 9 2.47 -16.44 27.04
N GLY A 10 1.44 -17.30 27.09
CA GLY A 10 0.85 -17.91 25.88
C GLY A 10 0.29 -16.87 24.91
N LEU A 11 -0.42 -15.87 25.43
CA LEU A 11 -0.93 -14.74 24.64
C LEU A 11 0.19 -13.92 24.00
N ALA A 12 1.26 -13.63 24.75
CA ALA A 12 2.42 -12.89 24.23
C ALA A 12 3.11 -13.63 23.08
N VAL A 13 3.30 -14.95 23.21
CA VAL A 13 3.91 -15.77 22.15
C VAL A 13 3.02 -15.82 20.90
N LEU A 14 1.71 -16.02 21.08
CA LEU A 14 0.76 -16.03 19.96
C LEU A 14 0.73 -14.69 19.23
N ALA A 15 0.64 -13.58 19.98
CA ALA A 15 0.66 -12.24 19.40
C ALA A 15 1.97 -11.95 18.66
N MET A 16 3.11 -12.37 19.21
CA MET A 16 4.40 -12.24 18.54
C MET A 16 4.44 -13.02 17.22
N GLY A 17 3.89 -14.23 17.20
CA GLY A 17 3.74 -15.03 15.98
C GLY A 17 2.84 -14.35 14.94
N ILE A 18 1.67 -13.86 15.34
CA ILE A 18 0.73 -13.16 14.44
C ILE A 18 1.38 -11.88 13.89
N ARG A 19 2.01 -11.08 14.74
CA ARG A 19 2.73 -9.86 14.35
C ARG A 19 3.78 -10.17 13.30
N LEU A 20 4.61 -11.19 13.54
CA LEU A 20 5.67 -11.60 12.60
C LEU A 20 5.11 -12.07 11.26
N CYS A 21 4.00 -12.83 11.27
CA CYS A 21 3.32 -13.24 10.05
C CYS A 21 2.82 -12.04 9.24
N LEU A 22 2.19 -11.07 9.89
CA LEU A 22 1.67 -9.85 9.25
C LEU A 22 2.80 -8.97 8.69
N GLU A 23 3.88 -8.80 9.44
CA GLU A 23 5.08 -8.09 8.95
C GLU A 23 5.67 -8.79 7.72
N SER A 24 5.79 -10.12 7.76
CA SER A 24 6.32 -10.91 6.64
C SER A 24 5.43 -10.80 5.39
N LEU A 25 4.11 -10.85 5.56
CA LEU A 25 3.15 -10.74 4.47
C LEU A 25 3.17 -9.34 3.84
N SER A 26 3.35 -8.31 4.67
CA SER A 26 3.57 -6.94 4.20
C SER A 26 4.82 -6.83 3.33
N VAL A 27 5.96 -7.32 3.81
CA VAL A 27 7.22 -7.33 3.05
C VAL A 27 7.06 -8.08 1.73
N LEU A 28 6.37 -9.23 1.76
CA LEU A 28 6.10 -10.02 0.56
C LEU A 28 5.24 -9.25 -0.45
N CYS A 29 4.23 -8.48 -0.01
CA CYS A 29 3.42 -7.63 -0.86
C CYS A 29 4.24 -6.52 -1.53
N VAL A 30 5.14 -5.86 -0.78
CA VAL A 30 6.05 -4.84 -1.35
C VAL A 30 6.95 -5.46 -2.42
N VAL A 31 7.53 -6.63 -2.14
CA VAL A 31 8.39 -7.36 -3.08
C VAL A 31 7.59 -7.78 -4.33
N ALA A 32 6.39 -8.36 -4.16
CA ALA A 32 5.53 -8.76 -5.26
C ALA A 32 5.11 -7.57 -6.14
N GLY A 33 4.79 -6.42 -5.52
CA GLY A 33 4.50 -5.19 -6.23
C GLY A 33 5.68 -4.65 -7.01
N LEU A 34 6.88 -4.69 -6.43
CA LEU A 34 8.12 -4.31 -7.10
C LEU A 34 8.40 -5.22 -8.30
N LEU A 35 8.27 -6.55 -8.15
CA LEU A 35 8.45 -7.49 -9.26
C LEU A 35 7.42 -7.28 -10.38
N SER A 36 6.15 -7.10 -10.01
CA SER A 36 5.07 -6.85 -10.97
C SER A 36 5.33 -5.59 -11.78
N THR A 37 5.80 -4.54 -11.10
CA THR A 37 6.19 -3.27 -11.72
C THR A 37 7.40 -3.44 -12.63
N LEU A 38 8.48 -4.10 -12.18
CA LEU A 38 9.68 -4.33 -12.98
C LEU A 38 9.39 -5.16 -14.24
N ARG A 39 8.52 -6.17 -14.14
CA ARG A 39 8.06 -6.95 -15.30
C ARG A 39 7.30 -6.07 -16.30
N LEU A 40 6.38 -5.25 -15.82
CA LEU A 40 5.61 -4.32 -16.65
C LEU A 40 6.52 -3.30 -17.34
N SER A 41 7.48 -2.71 -16.61
CA SER A 41 8.50 -1.82 -17.16
C SER A 41 9.38 -2.49 -18.20
N GLY A 42 9.80 -3.75 -17.97
CA GLY A 42 10.62 -4.52 -18.91
C GLY A 42 9.88 -4.89 -20.20
N LEU A 43 8.60 -5.26 -20.09
CA LEU A 43 7.69 -5.50 -21.22
C LEU A 43 7.43 -4.23 -22.02
N LEU A 44 7.10 -3.12 -21.34
CA LEU A 44 6.85 -1.83 -21.98
C LEU A 44 8.12 -1.32 -22.67
N ARG A 45 9.30 -1.41 -22.04
CA ARG A 45 10.59 -0.96 -22.62
C ARG A 45 10.95 -1.68 -23.93
N ARG A 46 10.46 -2.90 -24.15
CA ARG A 46 10.65 -3.64 -25.42
C ARG A 46 9.74 -3.13 -26.55
N GLN A 47 8.65 -2.43 -26.21
CA GLN A 47 7.63 -1.93 -27.14
C GLN A 47 7.65 -0.39 -27.31
N PHE A 48 8.26 0.35 -26.37
CA PHE A 48 8.09 1.82 -26.21
C PHE A 48 9.14 2.70 -26.91
N TRP A 49 9.34 2.53 -28.22
CA TRP A 49 9.98 3.57 -29.04
C TRP A 49 9.03 4.72 -29.44
N ARG A 50 7.73 4.68 -29.10
CA ARG A 50 6.78 5.72 -29.49
C ARG A 50 5.65 5.91 -28.46
N ASN A 51 5.68 7.08 -27.82
CA ASN A 51 4.55 7.92 -27.40
C ASN A 51 3.51 7.37 -26.40
N GLU A 52 3.65 7.77 -25.13
CA GLU A 52 2.68 7.91 -23.99
C GLU A 52 3.47 7.75 -22.67
N PRO A 53 3.05 8.27 -21.49
CA PRO A 53 3.84 8.19 -20.26
C PRO A 53 3.58 6.86 -19.50
N PRO A 54 4.42 5.82 -19.62
CA PRO A 54 4.22 4.50 -18.97
C PRO A 54 4.25 4.53 -17.43
N PHE A 55 4.58 5.68 -16.84
CA PHE A 55 4.76 5.85 -15.39
C PHE A 55 3.45 5.75 -14.60
N THR A 56 2.31 6.16 -15.17
CA THR A 56 1.01 6.09 -14.48
C THR A 56 0.63 4.65 -14.13
N ARG A 57 0.61 3.74 -15.12
CA ARG A 57 0.23 2.32 -14.91
C ARG A 57 1.16 1.61 -13.94
N ILE A 58 2.45 1.92 -14.02
CA ILE A 58 3.47 1.43 -13.09
C ILE A 58 3.16 1.88 -11.66
N ARG A 59 2.88 3.18 -11.45
CA ARG A 59 2.52 3.72 -10.14
C ARG A 59 1.21 3.18 -9.60
N LEU A 60 0.20 3.00 -10.45
CA LEU A 60 -1.10 2.48 -10.04
C LEU A 60 -0.98 1.03 -9.53
N THR A 61 -0.23 0.21 -10.27
CA THR A 61 0.02 -1.19 -9.90
C THR A 61 0.81 -1.26 -8.61
N PHE A 62 1.93 -0.52 -8.52
CA PHE A 62 2.76 -0.51 -7.31
C PHE A 62 2.03 0.06 -6.09
N GLY A 63 1.24 1.12 -6.29
CA GLY A 63 0.42 1.76 -5.26
C GLY A 63 -0.60 0.81 -4.64
N GLY A 64 -1.25 -0.04 -5.45
CA GLY A 64 -2.16 -1.07 -4.94
C GLY A 64 -1.46 -2.09 -4.03
N TRP A 65 -0.30 -2.60 -4.44
CA TRP A 65 0.52 -3.51 -3.63
C TRP A 65 1.01 -2.86 -2.34
N LEU A 66 1.38 -1.57 -2.39
CA LEU A 66 1.75 -0.79 -1.21
C LEU A 66 0.57 -0.60 -0.24
N SER A 67 -0.62 -0.30 -0.74
CA SER A 67 -1.83 -0.17 0.10
C SER A 67 -2.11 -1.46 0.87
N LEU A 68 -2.02 -2.61 0.19
CA LEU A 68 -2.19 -3.92 0.82
C LEU A 68 -1.10 -4.22 1.86
N ALA A 69 0.17 -3.92 1.55
CA ALA A 69 1.27 -4.08 2.49
C ALA A 69 1.08 -3.24 3.76
N LEU A 70 0.54 -2.03 3.61
CA LEU A 70 0.25 -1.15 4.74
C LEU A 70 -0.87 -1.71 5.62
N GLU A 71 -1.91 -2.33 5.05
CA GLU A 71 -2.99 -2.94 5.85
C GLU A 71 -2.47 -4.05 6.78
N PHE A 72 -1.55 -4.88 6.28
CA PHE A 72 -0.89 -5.90 7.11
C PHE A 72 0.00 -5.28 8.20
N GLN A 73 0.73 -4.20 7.90
CA GLN A 73 1.51 -3.47 8.91
C GLN A 73 0.63 -2.88 10.01
N LEU A 74 -0.51 -2.29 9.66
CA LEU A 74 -1.46 -1.79 10.65
C LEU A 74 -1.98 -2.93 11.53
N GLY A 75 -2.28 -4.09 10.95
CA GLY A 75 -2.65 -5.28 11.73
C GLY A 75 -1.54 -5.69 12.72
N ALA A 76 -0.28 -5.70 12.28
CA ALA A 76 0.86 -6.01 13.12
C ALA A 76 1.00 -5.01 14.29
N ASP A 77 0.78 -3.72 14.04
CA ASP A 77 0.83 -2.67 15.05
C ASP A 77 -0.35 -2.74 16.04
N ILE A 78 -1.55 -3.14 15.59
CA ILE A 78 -2.71 -3.41 16.47
C ILE A 78 -2.38 -4.57 17.42
N VAL A 79 -1.78 -5.64 16.91
CA VAL A 79 -1.36 -6.80 17.73
C VAL A 79 -0.29 -6.40 18.74
N ALA A 80 0.68 -5.57 18.33
CA ALA A 80 1.72 -5.07 19.22
C ALA A 80 1.17 -4.17 20.33
N THR A 81 0.25 -3.25 20.01
CA THR A 81 -0.37 -2.35 20.99
C THR A 81 -1.30 -3.07 21.96
N THR A 82 -1.96 -4.13 21.53
CA THR A 82 -2.83 -4.94 22.39
C THR A 82 -2.04 -5.71 23.45
N THR A 83 -0.80 -6.11 23.13
CA THR A 83 0.06 -6.90 24.04
C THR A 83 1.01 -6.07 24.88
N SER A 84 1.38 -4.88 24.43
CA SER A 84 2.13 -3.92 25.25
C SER A 84 1.73 -2.50 24.84
N PRO A 85 0.65 -1.95 25.44
CA PRO A 85 0.20 -0.60 25.13
C PRO A 85 1.21 0.41 25.65
N SER A 86 2.12 0.86 24.78
CA SER A 86 3.05 1.96 25.07
C SER A 86 2.61 3.23 24.34
N THR A 87 2.69 4.40 24.99
CA THR A 87 2.32 5.69 24.40
C THR A 87 3.15 6.07 23.16
N ARG A 88 4.32 5.45 22.95
CA ARG A 88 5.09 5.56 21.70
C ARG A 88 4.44 4.82 20.53
N SER A 89 3.82 3.68 20.78
CA SER A 89 3.19 2.86 19.75
C SER A 89 2.01 3.59 19.10
N LEU A 90 1.24 4.35 19.89
CA LEU A 90 0.14 5.19 19.38
C LEU A 90 0.63 6.30 18.43
N LEU A 91 1.77 6.93 18.73
CA LEU A 91 2.35 7.95 17.86
C LEU A 91 2.86 7.36 16.54
N GLN A 92 3.44 6.16 16.58
CA GLN A 92 3.90 5.43 15.41
C GLN A 92 2.73 5.01 14.51
N LEU A 93 1.65 4.50 15.11
CA LEU A 93 0.39 4.22 14.42
C LEU A 93 -0.20 5.47 13.74
N GLY A 94 -0.19 6.61 14.44
CA GLY A 94 -0.63 7.89 13.89
C GLY A 94 0.21 8.33 12.69
N ALA A 95 1.54 8.19 12.76
CA ALA A 95 2.44 8.50 11.66
C ALA A 95 2.21 7.60 10.44
N VAL A 96 2.03 6.30 10.64
CA VAL A 96 1.71 5.34 9.55
C VAL A 96 0.37 5.66 8.91
N ALA A 97 -0.67 5.94 9.71
CA ALA A 97 -1.98 6.34 9.20
C ALA A 97 -1.90 7.62 8.37
N LEU A 98 -1.09 8.60 8.80
CA LEU A 98 -0.91 9.87 8.11
C LEU A 98 -0.16 9.68 6.78
N ILE A 99 0.91 8.87 6.75
CA ILE A 99 1.63 8.50 5.52
C ILE A 99 0.68 7.79 4.55
N ARG A 100 -0.16 6.87 5.03
CA ARG A 100 -1.15 6.18 4.20
C ARG A 100 -2.15 7.16 3.60
N THR A 101 -2.71 8.06 4.42
CA THR A 101 -3.64 9.07 3.92
C THR A 101 -2.98 9.98 2.89
N PHE A 102 -1.74 10.40 3.14
CA PHE A 102 -1.02 11.28 2.21
C PHE A 102 -0.74 10.60 0.87
N LEU A 103 -0.22 9.38 0.88
CA LEU A 103 0.06 8.60 -0.33
C LEU A 103 -1.23 8.28 -1.10
N ASN A 104 -2.27 7.79 -0.40
CA ASN A 104 -3.52 7.41 -1.04
C ASN A 104 -4.28 8.63 -1.58
N PHE A 105 -4.25 9.76 -0.87
CA PHE A 105 -4.80 11.02 -1.34
C PHE A 105 -4.06 11.55 -2.57
N PHE A 106 -2.73 11.51 -2.58
CA PHE A 106 -1.95 11.96 -3.73
C PHE A 106 -2.20 11.09 -4.97
N LEU A 107 -2.28 9.76 -4.78
CA LEU A 107 -2.66 8.84 -5.86
C LEU A 107 -4.08 9.12 -6.38
N ALA A 108 -5.07 9.22 -5.48
CA ALA A 108 -6.46 9.47 -5.87
C ALA A 108 -6.62 10.81 -6.58
N ARG A 109 -5.93 11.85 -6.10
CA ARG A 109 -5.95 13.18 -6.71
C ARG A 109 -5.33 13.16 -8.11
N GLU A 110 -4.25 12.42 -8.31
CA GLU A 110 -3.60 12.35 -9.62
C GLU A 110 -4.43 11.56 -10.64
N MET A 111 -5.09 10.48 -10.21
CA MET A 111 -6.09 9.76 -11.01
C MET A 111 -7.22 10.68 -11.48
N GLU A 112 -7.72 11.55 -10.59
CA GLU A 112 -8.80 12.46 -10.90
C GLU A 112 -8.40 13.52 -11.94
N MET A 113 -7.13 13.93 -11.95
CA MET A 113 -6.61 14.85 -12.97
C MET A 113 -6.49 14.19 -14.33
N GLU A 114 -6.02 12.94 -14.37
CA GLU A 114 -5.80 12.19 -15.61
C GLU A 114 -7.14 11.85 -16.28
N GLN A 115 -8.14 11.41 -15.52
CA GLN A 115 -9.50 11.16 -16.03
C GLN A 115 -10.14 12.41 -16.64
N ARG A 116 -9.92 13.59 -16.04
CA ARG A 116 -10.45 14.86 -16.55
C ARG A 116 -9.77 15.26 -17.87
N LEU A 117 -8.47 15.00 -18.02
CA LEU A 117 -7.75 15.25 -19.27
C LEU A 117 -8.21 14.32 -20.40
N GLU A 118 -8.41 13.04 -20.11
CA GLU A 118 -8.92 12.07 -21.10
C GLU A 118 -10.32 12.44 -21.60
N GLN A 119 -11.22 12.85 -20.69
CA GLN A 119 -12.58 13.28 -21.04
C GLN A 119 -12.59 14.55 -21.90
N GLN A 120 -11.69 15.51 -21.65
CA GLN A 120 -11.56 16.71 -22.47
C GLN A 120 -11.04 16.40 -23.88
N THR A 121 -10.10 15.46 -23.99
CA THR A 121 -9.53 15.05 -25.28
C THR A 121 -10.55 14.28 -26.13
N GLN A 122 -11.35 13.41 -25.51
CA GLN A 122 -12.43 12.67 -26.19
C GLN A 122 -13.61 13.57 -26.59
N GLY A 123 -13.96 14.55 -25.76
CA GLY A 123 -14.99 15.55 -26.10
C GLY A 123 -14.62 16.41 -27.31
N ALA A 124 -13.38 16.90 -27.36
CA ALA A 124 -12.89 17.71 -28.48
C ALA A 124 -12.75 16.92 -29.81
N GLN A 125 -12.46 15.62 -29.74
CA GLN A 125 -12.45 14.74 -30.92
C GLN A 125 -13.86 14.40 -31.43
N ALA A 126 -14.86 14.30 -30.55
CA ALA A 126 -16.24 14.07 -30.93
C ALA A 126 -16.88 15.29 -31.63
N GLU A 127 -16.48 16.51 -31.24
CA GLU A 127 -16.99 17.77 -31.81
C GLU A 127 -16.35 18.15 -33.16
N SER A 128 -15.15 17.64 -33.46
CA SER A 128 -14.40 17.92 -34.71
C SER A 128 -14.65 16.90 -35.82
N THR A 129 -15.36 15.81 -35.51
CA THR A 129 -15.75 14.76 -36.48
C THR A 129 -17.15 15.02 -37.09
N HIS A 130 -17.81 16.11 -36.70
CA HIS A 130 -19.17 16.47 -37.11
C HIS A 130 -19.21 17.74 -37.95
#